data_AF-A0A318D1G4-F1
#
_entry.id   AF-A0A318D1G4-F1
#
_cell.length_a   1.000
_cell.length_b   1.000
_cell.length_c   1.000
_cell.angle_alpha   90.00
_cell.angle_beta   90.00
_cell.angle_gamma   90.00
#
_symmetry.space_group_name_H-M   'P 1'
#
loop_
_entity.id
_entity.type
_entity.pdbx_description
1 polymer ?
#
loop_
_entity_poly.entity_id
_entity_poly.type
_entity_poly.pdbx_seq_one_letter_code
_entity_poly.pdbx_strand_id
1 'polypeptide(L)' 'RGQIPGGLGLKLLSEFIDLNGGRIQIVSDAGYWKREKSKVSAAQLSQPFPGTVVSVEINTADKQSYALTYELSETDIF' A
#
# COMPACT_ATOMS: atom_id res chain seq x y z
N ARG A 1 -2.78 -25.64 -10.83
CA ARG A 1 -3.27 -24.84 -9.69
C ARG A 1 -2.09 -24.00 -9.22
N GLY A 2 -2.02 -22.73 -9.61
CA GLY A 2 -0.91 -21.85 -9.22
C GLY A 2 -1.00 -21.53 -7.73
N GLN A 3 0.14 -21.33 -7.06
CA GLN A 3 0.17 -20.72 -5.74
C GLN A 3 -0.60 -19.40 -5.80
N ILE A 4 -1.53 -19.19 -4.86
CA ILE A 4 -2.17 -17.90 -4.69
C ILE A 4 -1.09 -17.01 -4.07
N PRO A 5 -0.73 -15.88 -4.69
CA PRO A 5 0.24 -14.96 -4.12
C PRO A 5 -0.12 -14.62 -2.70
N GLY A 6 0.86 -14.62 -1.78
CA GLY A 6 0.64 -14.34 -0.37
C GLY A 6 0.04 -12.94 -0.09
N GLY A 7 0.06 -12.03 -1.07
CA GLY A 7 -0.61 -10.74 -1.00
C GLY A 7 -0.03 -9.81 0.07
N LEU A 8 1.15 -10.13 0.60
CA LEU A 8 1.75 -9.42 1.72
C LEU A 8 2.37 -8.07 1.31
N GLY A 9 2.78 -7.91 0.04
CA GLY A 9 3.45 -6.68 -0.40
C GLY A 9 2.65 -5.41 -0.11
N LEU A 10 1.34 -5.39 -0.40
CA LEU A 10 0.49 -4.23 -0.14
C LEU A 10 0.23 -4.02 1.36
N LYS A 11 0.17 -5.11 2.14
CA LYS A 11 0.04 -5.06 3.59
C LYS A 11 1.29 -4.42 4.21
N LEU A 12 2.48 -4.86 3.81
CA LEU A 12 3.76 -4.31 4.27
C LEU A 12 3.90 -2.82 3.93
N LEU A 13 3.57 -2.44 2.69
CA LEU A 13 3.57 -1.04 2.29
C LEU A 13 2.60 -0.22 3.14
N SER A 14 1.42 -0.75 3.46
CA SER A 14 0.45 -0.06 4.31
C SER A 14 0.94 0.11 5.75
N GLU A 15 1.60 -0.91 6.32
CA GLU A 15 2.20 -0.86 7.65
C GLU A 15 3.38 0.14 7.70
N PHE A 16 4.27 0.10 6.71
CA PHE A 16 5.36 1.06 6.58
C PHE A 16 4.85 2.50 6.50
N ILE A 17 3.82 2.74 5.70
CA ILE A 17 3.25 4.08 5.51
C ILE A 17 2.66 4.65 6.80
N ASP A 18 2.04 3.82 7.63
CA ASP A 18 1.55 4.26 8.94
C ASP A 18 2.68 4.66 9.88
N LEU A 19 3.79 3.92 9.85
CA LEU A 19 4.95 4.21 10.67
C LEU A 19 5.74 5.44 10.19
N ASN A 20 5.88 5.61 8.88
CA ASN A 20 6.62 6.71 8.26
C ASN A 20 5.81 8.02 8.21
N GLY A 21 4.48 7.95 8.41
CA GLY A 21 3.59 9.11 8.26
C GLY A 21 3.39 9.53 6.81
N GLY A 22 3.60 8.60 5.87
CA GLY A 22 3.36 8.78 4.46
C GLY A 22 1.90 8.59 4.07
N ARG A 23 1.68 8.24 2.80
CA ARG A 23 0.37 7.89 2.26
C ARG A 23 0.48 6.86 1.14
N ILE A 24 -0.52 5.98 1.04
CA ILE A 24 -0.76 5.14 -0.13
C ILE A 24 -2.14 5.42 -0.70
N GLN A 25 -2.24 5.53 -2.03
CA GLN A 25 -3.48 5.72 -2.76
C GLN A 25 -3.57 4.72 -3.91
N ILE A 26 -4.74 4.12 -4.06
CA ILE A 26 -5.04 3.19 -5.14
C ILE A 26 -6.26 3.70 -5.87
N VAL A 27 -6.11 3.87 -7.18
CA VAL A 27 -7.20 4.15 -8.10
C VAL A 27 -7.30 2.98 -9.06
N SER A 28 -8.48 2.39 -9.21
CA SER A 28 -8.74 1.34 -10.19
C SER A 28 -10.18 1.44 -10.67
N ASP A 29 -10.37 1.69 -11.97
CA ASP A 29 -11.69 2.02 -12.53
C ASP A 29 -12.36 3.17 -11.76
N ALA A 30 -13.59 3.00 -11.27
CA ALA A 30 -14.28 3.98 -10.43
C ALA A 30 -13.83 3.91 -8.95
N GLY A 31 -13.03 2.91 -8.56
CA GLY A 31 -12.58 2.73 -7.19
C GLY A 31 -11.48 3.71 -6.79
N TYR A 32 -11.66 4.36 -5.65
CA TYR A 32 -10.60 5.09 -4.95
C TYR A 32 -10.44 4.55 -3.53
N TRP A 33 -9.20 4.26 -3.16
CA TRP A 33 -8.82 3.86 -1.82
C TRP A 33 -7.58 4.64 -1.38
N LYS A 34 -7.54 5.05 -0.12
CA LYS A 34 -6.40 5.75 0.48
C LYS A 34 -6.17 5.27 1.90
N ARG A 35 -4.89 5.12 2.28
CA ARG A 35 -4.45 5.03 3.67
C ARG A 35 -3.44 6.13 3.98
N GLU A 36 -3.70 6.87 5.04
CA GLU A 36 -2.80 7.88 5.59
C GLU A 36 -3.09 8.04 7.09
N LYS A 37 -2.06 8.32 7.91
CA LYS A 37 -2.22 8.55 9.35
C LYS A 37 -3.03 7.45 10.07
N SER A 38 -2.78 6.18 9.73
CA SER A 38 -3.51 5.01 10.24
C SER A 38 -5.01 5.00 9.96
N LYS A 39 -5.49 5.83 9.03
CA LYS A 39 -6.90 5.88 8.61
C LYS A 39 -7.04 5.40 7.18
N VAL A 40 -8.14 4.70 6.93
CA VAL A 40 -8.55 4.28 5.59
C VAL A 40 -9.74 5.13 5.15
N SER A 41 -9.71 5.58 3.91
CA SER A 41 -10.83 6.24 3.24
C SER A 41 -11.03 5.61 1.86
N ALA A 42 -12.29 5.35 1.49
CA ALA A 42 -12.66 4.85 0.18
C ALA A 42 -13.76 5.72 -0.41
N ALA A 43 -13.74 5.88 -1.73
CA ALA A 43 -14.74 6.64 -2.47
C ALA A 43 -14.89 6.08 -3.89
N GLN A 44 -15.92 6.54 -4.59
CA GLN A 44 -16.06 6.33 -6.03
C GLN A 44 -15.63 7.59 -6.77
N LEU A 45 -14.85 7.44 -7.84
CA LEU A 45 -14.50 8.52 -8.75
C LEU A 45 -15.67 8.81 -9.68
N SER A 46 -15.98 10.09 -9.91
CA SER A 46 -16.98 10.51 -10.89
C SER A 46 -16.55 10.25 -12.34
N GLN A 47 -15.24 10.15 -12.56
CA GLN A 47 -14.64 9.77 -13.84
C GLN A 47 -13.70 8.58 -13.60
N PRO A 48 -14.09 7.38 -14.05
CA PRO A 48 -13.27 6.18 -13.87
C PRO A 48 -11.91 6.30 -14.58
N PHE A 49 -10.87 5.74 -13.97
CA PHE A 49 -9.57 5.63 -14.58
C PHE A 49 -9.44 4.27 -15.30
N PRO A 50 -9.17 4.22 -16.61
CA PRO A 50 -9.08 2.96 -17.36
C PRO A 50 -7.76 2.22 -17.09
N GLY A 51 -7.61 1.69 -15.87
CA GLY A 51 -6.43 0.96 -15.41
C GLY A 51 -6.34 0.96 -13.89
N THR A 52 -5.13 0.72 -13.38
CA THR A 52 -4.83 0.79 -11.95
C THR A 52 -3.61 1.68 -11.73
N VAL A 53 -3.73 2.65 -10.82
CA VAL A 53 -2.61 3.47 -10.33
C VAL A 53 -2.44 3.22 -8.84
N VAL A 54 -1.20 2.96 -8.44
CA VAL A 54 -0.79 2.96 -7.03
C VAL A 54 0.18 4.11 -6.84
N SER A 55 -0.20 5.10 -6.02
CA SER A 55 0.66 6.22 -5.63
C SER A 55 1.12 6.03 -4.20
N VAL A 56 2.42 6.21 -3.97
CA VAL A 56 3.06 6.08 -2.65
C VAL A 56 3.80 7.37 -2.36
N GLU A 57 3.52 7.95 -1.20
CA GLU A 57 4.19 9.13 -0.67
C GLU A 57 4.97 8.75 0.58
N ILE A 58 6.26 9.05 0.58
CA ILE A 58 7.19 8.74 1.66
C ILE A 58 7.66 10.03 2.29
N ASN A 59 7.55 10.13 3.61
CA ASN A 59 8.11 11.23 4.38
C ASN A 59 9.61 11.01 4.55
N THR A 60 10.43 11.68 3.73
CA THR A 60 11.89 11.57 3.76
C THR A 60 12.56 12.48 4.81
N ALA A 61 11.79 13.35 5.46
CA ALA A 61 12.27 14.15 6.58
C ALA A 61 12.25 13.37 7.91
N ASP A 62 11.56 12.23 7.92
CA ASP A 62 11.59 11.27 9.01
C ASP A 62 12.99 10.66 9.19
N LYS A 63 13.43 10.52 10.43
CA LYS A 63 14.78 10.08 10.80
C LYS A 63 14.81 8.64 11.35
N GLN A 64 13.68 7.97 11.35
CA GLN A 64 13.55 6.61 11.87
C GLN A 64 14.09 5.58 10.86
N SER A 65 14.57 4.46 11.40
CA SER A 65 14.95 3.29 10.61
C SER A 65 13.88 2.20 10.76
N TYR A 66 13.56 1.54 9.65
CA TYR A 66 12.54 0.50 9.59
C TYR A 66 13.16 -0.83 9.19
N ALA A 67 12.79 -1.89 9.88
CA ALA A 67 13.21 -3.25 9.58
C ALA A 67 12.05 -4.21 9.80
N LEU A 68 12.01 -5.30 9.03
CA LEU A 68 11.09 -6.39 9.28
C LEU A 68 11.46 -7.12 10.56
N THR A 69 10.47 -7.65 11.28
CA THR A 69 10.72 -8.46 12.48
C THR A 69 11.32 -9.83 12.16
N TYR A 70 11.15 -10.31 10.93
CA TYR A 70 11.77 -11.51 10.37
C TYR A 70 11.85 -11.38 8.83
N GLU A 71 12.76 -12.12 8.21
CA GLU A 71 12.84 -12.18 6.75
C GLU A 71 11.66 -12.96 6.16
N LEU A 72 11.02 -12.38 5.15
CA LEU A 72 9.95 -13.04 4.41
C LEU A 72 10.56 -13.93 3.34
N SER A 73 9.95 -15.09 3.08
CA SER A 73 10.30 -15.88 1.91
C SER A 73 9.74 -15.22 0.64
N GLU A 74 10.40 -15.38 -0.50
CA GLU A 74 9.90 -14.86 -1.78
C GLU A 74 8.48 -15.37 -2.10
N THR A 75 8.17 -16.60 -1.66
CA THR A 75 6.85 -17.22 -1.79
C THR A 75 5.76 -16.60 -0.92
N ASP A 76 6.12 -15.82 0.10
CA ASP A 76 5.14 -15.10 0.92
C ASP A 76 4.74 -13.75 0.28
N ILE A 77 5.57 -13.25 -0.64
CA ILE A 77 5.36 -11.96 -1.33
C ILE A 77 4.53 -12.16 -2.61
N PHE A 78 4.75 -13.26 -3.34
CA PHE A 78 4.24 -13.53 -4.69
C PHE A 78 3.49 -14.85 -4.85
#